data_AF-A0A968XP25-F1
#
_entry.id   AF-A0A968XP25-F1
#
_cell.length_a   1.000
_cell.length_b   1.000
_cell.length_c   1.000
_cell.angle_alpha   90.00
_cell.angle_beta   90.00
_cell.angle_gamma   90.00
#
_symmetry.space_group_name_H-M   'P 1'
#
loop_
_entity.id
_entity.type
_entity.pdbx_description
1 polymer ?
#
loop_
_entity_poly.entity_id
_entity_poly.type
_entity_poly.pdbx_seq_one_letter_code
_entity_poly.pdbx_strand_id
1 'polypeptide(L)'
;MANVEPIAPTIDFEVLLTPIAGDNPAGEPMQYSGLYDEIREARRADDTSVSYGAWQTELKVADFRKVVELATTALSTQTKDLQIAVWLTEALTGQYGFAGFRDGLQLIRRLEEDFWDTLYPEIDEGDMEARANAIDWMNTQKGLTLSLKKFR
;
A
#
# COMPACT_ATOMS: atom_id res chain seq x y z
N MET A 1 15.89 -12.80 -28.49
CA MET A 1 15.07 -12.34 -27.34
C MET A 1 15.73 -11.08 -26.84
N ALA A 2 15.02 -9.96 -26.73
CA ALA A 2 15.62 -8.72 -26.23
C ALA A 2 16.03 -8.92 -24.77
N ASN A 3 17.27 -8.57 -24.42
CA ASN A 3 17.71 -8.48 -23.03
C ASN A 3 16.94 -7.30 -22.41
N VAL A 4 15.83 -7.60 -21.74
CA VAL A 4 15.15 -6.62 -20.91
C VAL A 4 15.99 -6.50 -19.64
N GLU A 5 16.69 -5.39 -19.47
CA GLU A 5 17.38 -5.13 -18.21
C GLU A 5 16.36 -5.09 -17.05
N PRO A 6 16.66 -5.70 -15.90
CA PRO A 6 15.75 -5.68 -14.77
C PRO A 6 15.52 -4.23 -14.33
N ILE A 7 14.26 -3.80 -14.29
CA ILE A 7 13.90 -2.50 -13.72
C ILE A 7 14.20 -2.57 -12.22
N ALA A 8 15.01 -1.63 -11.72
CA ALA A 8 15.40 -1.56 -10.32
C ALA A 8 14.16 -1.53 -9.38
N PRO A 9 14.27 -2.09 -8.17
CA PRO A 9 13.21 -1.96 -7.15
C PRO A 9 12.93 -0.51 -6.78
N THR A 10 11.66 -0.21 -6.50
CA THR A 10 11.15 1.10 -6.05
C THR A 10 11.12 1.23 -4.52
N ILE A 11 11.40 0.13 -3.82
CA ILE A 11 11.44 0.01 -2.36
C ILE A 11 12.59 -0.90 -1.93
N ASP A 12 13.00 -0.77 -0.67
CA ASP A 12 13.99 -1.65 -0.05
C ASP A 12 13.30 -2.85 0.62
N PHE A 13 13.28 -3.98 -0.07
CA PHE A 13 12.65 -5.20 0.44
C PHE A 13 13.31 -5.76 1.69
N GLU A 14 14.64 -5.64 1.83
CA GLU A 14 15.37 -6.20 2.96
C GLU A 14 14.95 -5.50 4.25
N VAL A 15 14.84 -4.16 4.19
CA VAL A 15 14.38 -3.35 5.33
C VAL A 15 12.91 -3.65 5.66
N LEU A 16 12.03 -3.74 4.67
CA LEU A 16 10.60 -3.92 4.90
C LEU A 16 10.22 -5.33 5.39
N LEU A 17 11.04 -6.34 5.09
CA LEU A 17 10.76 -7.75 5.42
C LEU A 17 11.66 -8.30 6.53
N THR A 18 12.55 -7.48 7.09
CA THR A 18 13.22 -7.80 8.35
C THR A 18 12.18 -7.93 9.48
N PRO A 19 12.15 -9.03 10.24
CA PRO A 19 11.24 -9.19 11.37
C PRO A 19 11.35 -8.04 12.38
N ILE A 20 10.20 -7.63 12.93
CA ILE A 20 10.19 -6.62 14.00
C ILE A 20 10.78 -7.25 15.27
N ALA A 21 11.63 -6.51 15.97
CA ALA A 21 12.25 -6.99 17.20
C ALA A 21 11.20 -7.12 18.31
N GLY A 22 11.20 -8.25 19.03
CA GLY A 22 10.24 -8.54 20.09
C GLY A 22 9.78 -9.99 20.04
N ASP A 23 8.69 -10.28 20.75
CA ASP A 23 8.10 -11.62 20.81
C ASP A 23 7.28 -11.95 19.55
N ASN A 24 6.69 -10.94 18.91
CA ASN A 24 5.95 -11.08 17.66
C ASN A 24 6.80 -10.54 16.48
N PRO A 25 7.23 -11.38 15.51
CA PRO A 25 7.99 -10.92 14.35
C PRO A 25 7.19 -9.99 13.43
N ALA A 26 5.86 -9.98 13.54
CA ALA A 26 4.99 -9.03 12.86
C ALA A 26 4.78 -7.71 13.63
N GLY A 27 5.35 -7.56 14.82
CA GLY A 27 5.17 -6.37 15.64
C GLY A 27 3.75 -6.24 16.21
N GLU A 28 3.17 -5.05 16.09
CA GLU A 28 1.90 -4.67 16.75
C GLU A 28 0.80 -4.29 15.74
N PRO A 29 -0.49 -4.43 16.10
CA PRO A 29 -1.60 -4.04 15.23
C PRO A 29 -1.71 -2.50 15.11
N MET A 30 -1.77 -1.99 13.89
CA MET A 30 -1.82 -0.54 13.63
C MET A 30 -3.22 0.03 13.44
N GLN A 31 -4.26 -0.81 13.38
CA GLN A 31 -5.63 -0.41 13.06
C GLN A 31 -6.18 0.73 13.94
N TYR A 32 -5.79 0.76 15.22
CA TYR A 32 -6.27 1.75 16.20
C TYR A 32 -5.18 2.75 16.63
N SER A 33 -4.02 2.76 15.99
CA SER A 33 -2.89 3.63 16.33
C SER A 33 -3.04 5.08 15.84
N GLY A 34 -4.03 5.35 14.98
CA GLY A 34 -4.15 6.60 14.22
C GLY A 34 -3.41 6.59 12.88
N LEU A 35 -2.41 5.71 12.70
CA LEU A 35 -1.64 5.59 11.45
C LEU A 35 -2.54 5.29 10.24
N TYR A 36 -3.54 4.42 10.43
CA TYR A 36 -4.50 4.10 9.37
C TYR A 36 -5.24 5.35 8.87
N ASP A 37 -5.61 6.25 9.79
CA ASP A 37 -6.33 7.47 9.45
C ASP A 37 -5.40 8.48 8.78
N GLU A 38 -4.15 8.58 9.24
CA GLU A 38 -3.12 9.39 8.57
C GLU A 38 -2.87 8.93 7.13
N ILE A 39 -2.73 7.63 6.91
CA ILE A 39 -2.54 7.06 5.57
C ILE A 39 -3.79 7.31 4.72
N ARG A 40 -5.00 7.08 5.24
CA ARG A 40 -6.25 7.35 4.50
C ARG A 40 -6.37 8.82 4.12
N GLU A 41 -6.05 9.74 5.01
CA GLU A 41 -6.10 11.17 4.73
C GLU A 41 -5.06 11.59 3.69
N ALA A 42 -3.85 11.03 3.73
CA ALA A 42 -2.85 11.27 2.69
C ALA A 42 -3.29 10.70 1.32
N ARG A 43 -4.00 9.56 1.31
CA ARG A 43 -4.53 8.92 0.09
C ARG A 43 -5.76 9.61 -0.48
N ARG A 44 -6.46 10.43 0.31
CA ARG A 44 -7.72 11.06 -0.10
C ARG A 44 -7.48 12.04 -1.25
N ALA A 45 -8.21 11.86 -2.34
CA ALA A 45 -8.31 12.82 -3.43
C ALA A 45 -9.79 13.15 -3.69
N ASP A 46 -10.07 14.39 -4.04
CA ASP A 46 -11.42 14.83 -4.36
C ASP A 46 -11.86 14.28 -5.72
N ASP A 47 -13.14 13.92 -5.84
CA ASP A 47 -13.71 13.41 -7.08
C ASP A 47 -13.91 14.54 -8.10
N THR A 48 -13.09 14.56 -9.14
CA THR A 48 -13.16 15.56 -10.22
C THR A 48 -14.39 15.43 -11.11
N SER A 49 -15.16 14.35 -11.00
CA SER A 49 -16.42 14.16 -11.76
C SER A 49 -17.60 14.93 -11.17
N VAL A 50 -17.48 15.40 -9.92
CA VAL A 50 -18.50 16.22 -9.26
C VAL A 50 -18.24 17.68 -9.60
N SER A 51 -19.05 18.24 -10.51
CA SER A 51 -19.04 19.68 -10.82
C SER A 51 -19.57 20.47 -9.64
N TYR A 52 -18.72 20.85 -8.71
CA TYR A 52 -19.03 21.98 -7.82
C TYR A 52 -19.18 23.22 -8.71
N GLY A 53 -20.26 23.98 -8.52
CA GLY A 53 -20.49 25.23 -9.27
C GLY A 53 -19.40 26.29 -9.01
N ALA A 54 -19.71 27.58 -9.12
CA ALA A 54 -18.75 28.69 -9.04
C ALA A 54 -17.91 28.85 -7.74
N TRP A 55 -17.91 27.85 -6.84
CA TRP A 55 -17.02 27.75 -5.69
C TRP A 55 -15.80 26.89 -6.05
N GLN A 56 -14.75 27.53 -6.58
CA GLN A 56 -13.46 26.88 -6.79
C GLN A 56 -12.75 26.70 -5.45
N THR A 57 -13.02 25.59 -4.75
CA THR A 57 -12.08 25.09 -3.73
C THR A 57 -10.93 24.37 -4.43
N GLU A 58 -9.70 24.54 -3.95
CA GLU A 58 -8.58 23.72 -4.41
C GLU A 58 -8.91 22.25 -4.18
N LEU A 59 -8.90 21.45 -5.25
CA LEU A 59 -9.16 20.03 -5.17
C LEU A 59 -8.03 19.37 -4.36
N LYS A 60 -8.40 18.61 -3.34
CA LYS A 60 -7.43 17.76 -2.63
C LYS A 60 -6.94 16.69 -3.59
N VAL A 61 -5.63 16.55 -3.67
CA VAL A 61 -4.96 15.49 -4.42
C VAL A 61 -4.27 14.57 -3.43
N ALA A 62 -4.17 13.29 -3.76
CA ALA A 62 -3.48 12.32 -2.92
C ALA A 62 -1.98 12.66 -2.81
N ASP A 63 -1.46 12.64 -1.58
CA ASP A 63 -0.03 12.75 -1.30
C ASP A 63 0.60 11.35 -1.20
N PHE A 64 0.83 10.74 -2.36
CA PHE A 64 1.44 9.41 -2.40
C PHE A 64 2.87 9.37 -1.85
N ARG A 65 3.58 10.51 -1.79
CA ARG A 65 4.90 10.54 -1.15
C ARG A 65 4.77 10.33 0.34
N LYS A 66 3.82 11.02 0.97
CA LYS A 66 3.54 10.83 2.40
C LYS A 66 3.06 9.42 2.71
N VAL A 67 2.24 8.83 1.84
CA VAL A 67 1.80 7.42 2.00
C VAL A 67 2.99 6.46 1.98
N VAL A 68 3.91 6.62 1.02
CA VAL A 68 5.12 5.78 0.95
C VAL A 68 5.96 5.94 2.22
N GLU A 69 6.19 7.17 2.69
CA GLU A 69 6.94 7.45 3.91
C GLU A 69 6.31 6.77 5.14
N LEU A 70 5.01 6.98 5.37
CA LEU A 70 4.28 6.41 6.51
C LEU A 70 4.26 4.88 6.47
N ALA A 71 3.91 4.30 5.32
CA ALA A 71 3.77 2.87 5.19
C ALA A 71 5.12 2.14 5.29
N THR A 72 6.17 2.66 4.64
CA THR A 72 7.52 2.04 4.74
C THR A 72 8.11 2.16 6.14
N THR A 73 7.88 3.28 6.84
CA THR A 73 8.28 3.44 8.23
C THR A 73 7.58 2.43 9.13
N ALA A 74 6.26 2.31 9.01
CA ALA A 74 5.48 1.36 9.80
C ALA A 74 5.89 -0.09 9.53
N LEU A 75 6.02 -0.46 8.25
CA LEU A 75 6.37 -1.82 7.84
C LEU A 75 7.80 -2.23 8.25
N SER A 76 8.72 -1.27 8.36
CA SER A 76 10.10 -1.56 8.76
C SER A 76 10.33 -1.54 10.26
N THR A 77 9.49 -0.85 11.04
CA THR A 77 9.80 -0.58 12.46
C THR A 77 8.72 -0.98 13.46
N GLN A 78 7.47 -1.18 13.03
CA GLN A 78 6.34 -1.31 13.96
C GLN A 78 5.46 -2.51 13.68
N THR A 79 5.19 -2.82 12.41
CA THR A 79 4.17 -3.82 12.05
C THR A 79 4.48 -4.55 10.76
N LYS A 80 3.95 -5.75 10.58
CA LYS A 80 3.74 -6.39 9.28
C LYS A 80 2.24 -6.44 9.05
N ASP A 81 1.77 -5.53 8.20
CA ASP A 81 0.34 -5.27 8.02
C ASP A 81 -0.02 -5.26 6.54
N LEU A 82 -0.94 -6.15 6.18
CA LEU A 82 -1.38 -6.39 4.81
C LEU A 82 -2.13 -5.19 4.22
N GLN A 83 -2.96 -4.51 5.02
CA GLN A 83 -3.71 -3.35 4.56
C GLN A 83 -2.77 -2.17 4.29
N ILE A 84 -1.75 -1.97 5.13
CA ILE A 84 -0.70 -0.97 4.91
C ILE A 84 0.11 -1.31 3.65
N ALA A 85 0.46 -2.59 3.43
CA ALA A 85 1.16 -3.02 2.22
C ALA A 85 0.34 -2.79 0.94
N VAL A 86 -0.97 -2.98 1.01
CA VAL A 86 -1.92 -2.65 -0.07
C VAL A 86 -1.95 -1.14 -0.36
N TRP A 87 -2.01 -0.29 0.67
CA TRP A 87 -1.95 1.17 0.49
C TRP A 87 -0.60 1.65 -0.05
N LEU A 88 0.49 1.03 0.40
CA LEU A 88 1.82 1.27 -0.16
C LEU A 88 1.84 0.90 -1.65
N THR A 89 1.25 -0.23 -2.03
CA THR A 89 1.18 -0.67 -3.43
C THR A 89 0.45 0.35 -4.32
N GLU A 90 -0.66 0.91 -3.86
CA GLU A 90 -1.34 2.00 -4.58
C GLU A 90 -0.43 3.23 -4.73
N ALA A 91 0.21 3.67 -3.64
CA ALA A 91 1.06 4.85 -3.66
C ALA A 91 2.31 4.69 -4.55
N LEU A 92 2.94 3.51 -4.52
CA LEU A 92 4.04 3.16 -5.43
C LEU A 92 3.55 3.13 -6.87
N THR A 93 2.35 2.61 -7.13
CA THR A 93 1.74 2.61 -8.47
C THR A 93 1.52 4.04 -8.96
N GLY A 94 1.01 4.92 -8.11
CA GLY A 94 0.81 6.34 -8.43
C GLY A 94 2.10 7.10 -8.74
N GLN A 95 3.23 6.71 -8.12
CA GLN A 95 4.52 7.38 -8.32
C GLN A 95 5.38 6.76 -9.44
N TYR A 96 5.34 5.44 -9.57
CA TYR A 96 6.27 4.66 -10.41
C TYR A 96 5.57 3.78 -11.45
N GLY A 97 4.25 3.86 -11.58
CA GLY A 97 3.46 3.08 -12.53
C GLY A 97 3.62 1.57 -12.32
N PHE A 98 3.81 0.84 -13.41
CA PHE A 98 3.93 -0.63 -13.39
C PHE A 98 5.08 -1.16 -12.52
N ALA A 99 6.19 -0.40 -12.38
CA ALA A 99 7.30 -0.82 -11.53
C ALA A 99 6.88 -0.81 -10.05
N GLY A 100 6.19 0.25 -9.63
CA GLY A 100 5.64 0.36 -8.27
C GLY A 100 4.57 -0.69 -7.98
N PHE A 101 3.71 -0.98 -8.96
CA PHE A 101 2.71 -2.03 -8.83
C PHE A 101 3.35 -3.43 -8.67
N ARG A 102 4.34 -3.75 -9.52
CA ARG A 102 5.12 -5.00 -9.43
C ARG A 102 5.73 -5.16 -8.03
N ASP A 103 6.41 -4.13 -7.54
CA ASP A 103 7.13 -4.22 -6.28
C ASP A 103 6.18 -4.31 -5.08
N GLY A 104 5.05 -3.59 -5.13
CA GLY A 104 4.00 -3.70 -4.12
C GLY A 104 3.37 -5.10 -4.06
N LEU A 105 3.06 -5.71 -5.21
CA LEU A 105 2.59 -7.11 -5.27
C LEU A 105 3.63 -8.10 -4.74
N GLN A 106 4.91 -7.88 -5.08
CA GLN A 106 6.00 -8.70 -4.56
C GLN A 106 6.12 -8.58 -3.04
N LEU A 107 5.95 -7.38 -2.48
CA LEU A 107 5.95 -7.16 -1.04
C LEU A 107 4.79 -7.89 -0.37
N ILE A 108 3.56 -7.76 -0.89
CA ILE A 108 2.37 -8.45 -0.37
C ILE A 108 2.59 -9.96 -0.34
N ARG A 109 3.04 -10.55 -1.47
CA ARG A 109 3.33 -11.98 -1.54
C ARG A 109 4.34 -12.41 -0.47
N ARG A 110 5.44 -11.66 -0.30
CA ARG A 110 6.47 -12.02 0.68
C ARG A 110 5.99 -11.84 2.12
N LEU A 111 5.14 -10.85 2.40
CA LEU A 111 4.51 -10.71 3.71
C LEU A 111 3.62 -11.93 4.04
N GLU A 112 2.84 -12.39 3.06
CA GLU A 112 2.04 -13.60 3.21
C GLU A 112 2.91 -14.85 3.37
N GLU A 113 4.02 -14.99 2.62
CA GLU A 113 4.91 -16.14 2.73
C GLU A 113 5.70 -16.18 4.05
N ASP A 114 6.23 -15.03 4.48
CA ASP A 114 7.19 -14.95 5.60
C ASP A 114 6.51 -14.72 6.95
N PHE A 115 5.29 -14.14 6.99
CA PHE A 115 4.64 -13.71 8.23
C PHE A 115 3.21 -14.21 8.41
N TRP A 116 2.71 -15.14 7.58
CA TRP A 116 1.28 -15.53 7.53
C TRP A 116 0.61 -15.68 8.90
N ASP A 117 1.21 -16.41 9.82
CA ASP A 117 0.60 -16.74 11.10
C ASP A 117 0.50 -15.53 12.06
N THR A 118 1.35 -14.53 11.85
CA THR A 118 1.50 -13.34 12.70
C THR A 118 1.05 -12.04 12.05
N LEU A 119 0.82 -12.05 10.73
CA LEU A 119 0.52 -10.88 9.91
C LEU A 119 -0.77 -10.18 10.35
N TYR A 120 -0.79 -8.85 10.30
CA TYR A 120 -1.99 -8.07 10.56
C TYR A 120 -2.79 -7.79 9.27
N PRO A 121 -4.13 -7.72 9.32
CA PRO A 121 -4.99 -8.07 10.46
C PRO A 121 -4.87 -9.55 10.86
N GLU A 122 -5.03 -9.83 12.15
CA GLU A 122 -5.00 -11.20 12.67
C GLU A 122 -6.15 -12.04 12.09
N ILE A 123 -5.94 -13.35 12.04
CA ILE A 123 -7.00 -14.31 11.72
C ILE A 123 -7.72 -14.63 13.04
N ASP A 124 -8.99 -14.25 13.15
CA ASP A 124 -9.78 -14.46 14.36
C ASP A 124 -10.61 -15.75 14.24
N GLU A 125 -10.32 -16.76 15.07
CA GLU A 125 -11.01 -18.07 15.05
C GLU A 125 -11.11 -18.74 13.66
N GLY A 126 -10.15 -18.48 12.77
CA GLY A 126 -10.13 -18.99 11.38
C GLY A 126 -10.85 -18.09 10.37
N ASP A 127 -11.40 -16.96 10.81
CA ASP A 127 -11.95 -15.93 9.96
C ASP A 127 -10.84 -15.10 9.29
N MET A 128 -10.81 -15.16 7.95
CA MET A 128 -9.85 -14.44 7.12
C MET A 128 -10.47 -13.23 6.42
N GLU A 129 -11.72 -12.86 6.74
CA GLU A 129 -12.46 -11.80 6.06
C GLU A 129 -11.70 -10.48 6.08
N ALA A 130 -11.07 -10.10 7.19
CA ALA A 130 -10.29 -8.86 7.28
C ALA A 130 -9.09 -8.83 6.30
N ARG A 131 -8.39 -9.96 6.14
CA ARG A 131 -7.28 -10.08 5.17
C ARG A 131 -7.80 -10.11 3.74
N ALA A 132 -8.88 -10.85 3.49
CA ALA A 132 -9.54 -10.89 2.19
C ALA A 132 -10.00 -9.49 1.76
N ASN A 133 -10.60 -8.72 2.67
CA ASN A 133 -11.02 -7.34 2.44
C ASN A 133 -9.84 -6.41 2.14
N ALA A 134 -8.70 -6.59 2.81
CA ALA A 134 -7.50 -5.81 2.50
C ALA A 134 -7.03 -6.04 1.06
N ILE A 135 -7.04 -7.29 0.57
CA ILE A 135 -6.68 -7.62 -0.81
C ILE A 135 -7.76 -7.17 -1.80
N ASP A 136 -9.04 -7.44 -1.52
CA ASP A 136 -10.15 -7.07 -2.41
C ASP A 136 -10.26 -5.55 -2.59
N TRP A 137 -9.81 -4.79 -1.59
CA TRP A 137 -9.69 -3.34 -1.71
C TRP A 137 -8.85 -2.92 -2.94
N MET A 138 -7.82 -3.69 -3.33
CA MET A 138 -7.06 -3.42 -4.57
C MET A 138 -7.92 -3.58 -5.83
N ASN A 139 -8.93 -4.46 -5.83
CA ASN A 139 -9.80 -4.67 -6.99
C ASN A 139 -10.82 -3.54 -7.18
N THR A 140 -11.26 -2.95 -6.08
CA THR A 140 -12.38 -1.98 -6.07
C THR A 140 -11.90 -0.54 -6.22
N GLN A 141 -10.63 -0.25 -5.90
CA GLN A 141 -10.14 1.11 -5.93
C GLN A 141 -9.72 1.58 -7.33
N LYS A 142 -10.36 2.68 -7.78
CA LYS A 142 -10.03 3.39 -9.03
C LYS A 142 -8.59 3.96 -9.07
N GLY A 143 -7.87 3.94 -7.95
CA GLY A 143 -6.51 4.47 -7.79
C GLY A 143 -5.42 3.69 -8.52
N LEU A 144 -5.66 2.41 -8.85
CA LEU A 144 -4.76 1.61 -9.71
C LEU A 144 -4.97 1.89 -11.21
N THR A 145 -5.42 3.09 -11.56
CA THR A 145 -5.51 3.51 -12.97
C THR A 145 -4.10 3.67 -13.53
N LEU A 146 -3.58 2.59 -14.08
CA LEU A 146 -2.35 2.60 -14.87
C LEU A 146 -2.67 3.30 -16.19
N SER A 147 -2.29 4.57 -16.29
CA SER A 147 -2.39 5.29 -17.56
C SER A 147 -1.46 4.62 -18.56
N LEU A 148 -2.03 3.86 -19.49
CA LEU A 148 -1.36 3.57 -20.75
C LEU A 148 -1.14 4.93 -21.40
N LYS A 149 0.11 5.42 -21.45
CA LYS A 149 0.44 6.57 -22.29
C LYS A 149 -0.26 6.34 -23.63
N LYS A 150 -1.09 7.29 -24.08
CA LYS A 150 -1.47 7.37 -25.49
C LYS A 150 -0.13 7.35 -26.23
N PHE A 151 0.13 6.26 -26.95
CA PHE A 151 1.18 6.24 -27.96
C PHE A 151 0.92 7.48 -28.84
N ARG A 152 1.76 8.50 -28.71
CA ARG A 152 1.90 9.53 -29.73
C ARG A 152 3.05 9.10 -30.62
#